data_AF-A0A6G8JHN7-F1
#
_entry.id   AF-A0A6G8JHN7-F1
#
_cell.length_a   1.000
_cell.length_b   1.000
_cell.length_c   1.000
_cell.angle_alpha   90.00
_cell.angle_beta   90.00
_cell.angle_gamma   90.00
#
_symmetry.space_group_name_H-M   'P 1'
#
loop_
_entity.id
_entity.type
_entity.pdbx_description
1 polymer ?
#
loop_
_entity_poly.entity_id
_entity_poly.type
_entity_poly.pdbx_seq_one_letter_code
_entity_poly.pdbx_strand_id
1 'polypeptide(L)'
;MKFRDAKHLGTGDIIIQENNINVGKPLVQCSNEELVDERKFRNQRLLIERDRRKTEKKPFVIISIAVLILGFIYGCYKVGNLSDILTWLYAIPGAIFSIVSFQNYSTPNQFEQKHQQALREIADILRERGKE
;
A
#
# COMPACT_ATOMS: atom_id res chain seq x y z
N MET A 1 16.83 -39.58 -7.27
CA MET A 1 17.54 -40.87 -7.41
C MET A 1 18.64 -40.69 -8.46
N LYS A 2 19.89 -40.99 -8.10
CA LYS A 2 21.12 -41.05 -8.93
C LYS A 2 21.44 -39.85 -9.84
N PHE A 3 22.32 -38.98 -9.34
CA PHE A 3 23.21 -38.20 -10.21
C PHE A 3 24.25 -39.18 -10.78
N ARG A 4 24.13 -39.51 -12.07
CA ARG A 4 25.21 -40.17 -12.81
C ARG A 4 25.98 -39.08 -13.52
N ASP A 5 27.22 -38.96 -13.08
CA ASP A 5 28.29 -38.22 -13.72
C ASP A 5 28.44 -38.73 -15.16
N ALA A 6 28.14 -37.86 -16.13
CA ALA A 6 28.36 -38.10 -17.54
C ALA A 6 29.35 -37.04 -18.03
N LYS A 7 30.57 -37.49 -18.31
CA LYS A 7 31.62 -36.75 -18.98
C LYS A 7 31.08 -36.12 -20.25
N HIS A 8 31.10 -34.79 -20.32
CA HIS A 8 30.97 -34.05 -21.58
C HIS A 8 32.17 -33.11 -21.72
N LEU A 9 33.16 -33.59 -22.47
CA LEU A 9 34.23 -32.80 -23.05
C LEU A 9 33.67 -32.23 -24.36
N GLY A 10 33.35 -30.95 -24.38
CA GLY A 10 32.81 -30.27 -25.56
C GLY A 10 32.27 -28.92 -25.12
N THR A 11 32.67 -27.87 -25.83
CA THR A 11 32.22 -26.48 -25.66
C THR A 11 30.71 -26.45 -25.52
N GLY A 12 30.24 -26.39 -24.28
CA GLY A 12 28.83 -26.29 -23.97
C GLY A 12 28.43 -24.85 -24.19
N ASP A 13 27.99 -24.52 -25.41
CA ASP A 13 27.17 -23.34 -25.59
C ASP A 13 26.00 -23.45 -24.61
N ILE A 14 26.00 -22.56 -23.62
CA ILE A 14 24.91 -22.46 -22.65
C ILE A 14 23.76 -21.82 -23.42
N ILE A 15 22.94 -22.66 -24.06
CA ILE A 15 21.71 -22.21 -24.70
C ILE A 15 20.73 -21.91 -23.56
N ILE A 16 20.71 -20.64 -23.12
CA ILE A 16 19.65 -20.14 -22.25
C ILE A 16 18.40 -20.05 -23.12
N GLN A 17 17.63 -21.13 -23.18
CA GLN A 17 16.25 -21.04 -23.64
C GLN A 17 15.50 -20.23 -22.59
N GLU A 18 15.20 -18.96 -22.92
CA GLU A 18 14.15 -18.21 -22.23
C GLU A 18 12.87 -19.02 -22.39
N ASN A 19 12.61 -19.85 -21.38
CA ASN A 19 11.34 -20.52 -21.26
C ASN A 19 10.31 -19.39 -21.16
N ASN A 20 9.49 -19.25 -22.20
CA ASN A 20 8.47 -18.22 -22.40
C ASN A 20 7.29 -18.44 -21.43
N ILE A 21 7.63 -18.69 -20.17
CA ILE A 21 6.78 -18.54 -19.03
C ILE A 21 6.49 -17.05 -19.01
N ASN A 22 5.20 -16.71 -18.93
CA ASN A 22 4.63 -15.37 -19.00
C ASN A 22 5.06 -14.52 -17.78
N VAL A 23 6.37 -14.36 -17.59
CA VAL A 23 7.01 -13.56 -16.56
C VAL A 23 7.07 -12.16 -17.16
N GLY A 24 6.26 -11.26 -16.62
CA GLY A 24 6.21 -9.89 -17.09
C GLY A 24 7.62 -9.30 -17.20
N LYS A 25 7.88 -8.58 -18.30
CA LYS A 25 9.18 -7.96 -18.56
C LYS A 25 9.53 -7.00 -17.41
N PRO A 26 10.78 -6.98 -16.92
CA PRO A 26 11.22 -5.98 -15.96
C PRO A 26 11.11 -4.57 -16.56
N LEU A 27 10.72 -3.58 -15.75
CA LEU A 27 10.43 -2.21 -16.21
C LEU A 27 11.60 -1.57 -16.98
N VAL A 28 12.84 -1.93 -16.66
CA VAL A 28 14.05 -1.45 -17.33
C VAL A 28 14.11 -1.86 -18.82
N GLN A 29 13.53 -3.00 -19.17
CA GLN A 29 13.52 -3.55 -20.53
C GLN A 29 12.32 -3.06 -21.36
N CYS A 30 11.36 -2.36 -20.75
CA CYS A 30 10.20 -1.82 -21.45
C CYS A 30 10.57 -0.65 -22.36
N SER A 31 9.85 -0.53 -23.49
CA SER A 31 9.94 0.63 -24.36
C SER A 31 9.35 1.88 -23.68
N ASN A 32 9.64 3.08 -24.21
CA ASN A 32 9.11 4.31 -23.63
C ASN A 32 7.57 4.38 -23.69
N GLU A 33 6.97 3.83 -24.74
CA GLU A 33 5.51 3.78 -24.90
C GLU A 33 4.89 2.79 -23.91
N GLU A 34 5.50 1.60 -23.78
CA GLU A 34 5.09 0.59 -22.80
C GLU A 34 5.18 1.11 -21.35
N LEU A 35 6.22 1.91 -21.03
CA LEU A 35 6.37 2.53 -19.70
C LEU A 35 5.28 3.56 -19.39
N VAL A 36 4.89 4.37 -20.38
CA VAL A 36 3.82 5.36 -20.22
C VAL A 36 2.48 4.67 -20.01
N ASP A 37 2.21 3.59 -20.74
CA ASP A 37 0.96 2.84 -20.59
C ASP A 37 0.92 2.03 -19.29
N GLU A 38 2.04 1.44 -18.87
CA GLU A 38 2.17 0.80 -17.56
C GLU A 38 1.97 1.80 -16.42
N ARG A 39 2.49 3.03 -16.55
CA ARG A 39 2.25 4.13 -15.60
C ARG A 39 0.76 4.47 -15.50
N LYS A 40 0.06 4.58 -16.63
CA LYS A 40 -1.40 4.84 -16.64
C LYS A 40 -2.16 3.70 -15.98
N PHE A 41 -1.84 2.45 -16.33
CA PHE A 41 -2.48 1.27 -15.76
C PHE A 41 -2.31 1.21 -14.23
N ARG A 42 -1.08 1.39 -13.74
CA ARG A 42 -0.79 1.40 -12.30
C ARG A 42 -1.49 2.54 -11.56
N ASN A 43 -1.57 3.73 -12.16
CA ASN A 43 -2.33 4.85 -11.60
C ASN A 43 -3.83 4.55 -11.50
N GLN A 44 -4.44 3.98 -12.55
CA GLN A 44 -5.85 3.58 -12.52
C GLN A 44 -6.12 2.52 -11.44
N ARG A 45 -5.25 1.50 -11.33
CA ARG A 45 -5.34 0.48 -10.28
C ARG A 45 -5.21 1.08 -8.88
N LEU A 46 -4.30 2.03 -8.68
CA LEU A 46 -4.16 2.75 -7.42
C LEU A 46 -5.42 3.56 -7.07
N LEU A 47 -6.05 4.22 -8.03
CA LEU A 47 -7.29 4.97 -7.77
C LEU A 47 -8.42 4.04 -7.33
N ILE A 48 -8.62 2.93 -8.04
CA ILE A 48 -9.64 1.92 -7.72
C ILE A 48 -9.40 1.35 -6.32
N GLU A 49 -8.15 0.99 -5.99
CA GLU A 49 -7.81 0.43 -4.69
C GLU A 49 -7.96 1.46 -3.56
N ARG A 50 -7.58 2.72 -3.81
CA ARG A 50 -7.78 3.82 -2.86
C ARG A 50 -9.26 4.04 -2.57
N ASP A 51 -10.11 4.03 -3.59
CA ASP A 51 -11.55 4.24 -3.41
C ASP A 51 -12.23 3.04 -2.73
N ARG A 52 -11.79 1.82 -3.04
CA ARG A 52 -12.20 0.61 -2.30
C ARG A 52 -11.85 0.72 -0.81
N ARG A 53 -10.61 1.09 -0.49
CA ARG A 53 -10.19 1.28 0.91
C ARG A 53 -10.93 2.39 1.61
N LYS A 54 -11.14 3.52 0.94
CA LYS A 54 -11.93 4.63 1.51
C LYS A 54 -13.31 4.13 1.87
N THR A 55 -13.94 3.35 1.00
CA THR A 55 -15.30 2.81 1.22
C THR A 55 -15.32 1.79 2.38
N GLU A 56 -14.36 0.87 2.43
CA GLU A 56 -14.26 -0.16 3.48
C GLU A 56 -13.93 0.43 4.86
N LYS A 57 -13.08 1.47 4.92
CA LYS A 57 -12.63 2.07 6.19
C LYS A 57 -13.45 3.28 6.64
N LYS A 58 -14.28 3.87 5.77
CA LYS A 58 -15.22 4.95 6.11
C LYS A 58 -16.12 4.64 7.32
N PRO A 59 -16.76 3.46 7.45
CA PRO A 59 -17.61 3.17 8.60
C PRO A 59 -16.83 3.19 9.93
N PHE A 60 -15.60 2.67 9.96
CA PHE A 60 -14.77 2.68 11.17
C PHE A 60 -14.43 4.09 11.65
N VAL A 61 -14.11 5.00 10.72
CA VAL A 61 -13.86 6.41 11.06
C VAL A 61 -15.12 7.10 11.59
N ILE A 62 -16.28 6.84 10.98
CA ILE A 62 -17.57 7.39 11.44
C ILE A 62 -17.90 6.89 12.85
N ILE A 63 -17.72 5.59 13.12
CA ILE A 63 -17.93 5.00 14.45
C ILE A 63 -16.98 5.64 15.47
N SER A 64 -15.71 5.83 15.12
CA SER A 64 -14.72 6.46 16.00
C SER A 64 -15.11 7.89 16.39
N ILE A 65 -15.58 8.69 15.43
CA ILE A 65 -16.07 10.06 15.68
C ILE A 65 -17.34 10.03 16.53
N ALA A 66 -18.26 9.11 16.27
CA ALA A 66 -19.48 8.96 17.05
C ALA A 66 -19.18 8.60 18.52
N VAL A 67 -18.21 7.71 18.76
CA VAL A 67 -17.75 7.35 20.11
C VAL A 67 -17.15 8.55 20.84
N LEU A 68 -16.35 9.37 20.17
CA LEU A 68 -15.81 10.61 20.75
C LEU A 68 -16.92 11.59 21.16
N ILE A 69 -17.91 11.81 20.28
CA ILE A 69 -19.02 12.73 20.54
C ILE A 69 -19.87 12.22 21.71
N LEU A 70 -20.21 10.92 21.72
CA LEU A 70 -20.99 10.31 22.81
C LEU A 70 -20.23 10.36 24.14
N GLY A 71 -18.93 10.07 24.13
CA GLY A 71 -18.08 10.18 25.32
C GLY A 71 -18.01 11.61 25.86
N PHE A 72 -17.95 12.61 24.97
CA PHE A 72 -17.95 14.02 25.34
C PHE A 72 -19.29 14.46 25.94
N ILE A 73 -20.42 14.12 25.31
CA ILE A 73 -21.75 14.45 25.82
C ILE A 73 -21.99 13.78 27.18
N TYR A 74 -21.61 12.51 27.32
CA TYR A 74 -21.73 11.79 28.60
C TYR A 74 -20.86 12.42 29.70
N GLY A 75 -19.62 12.81 29.37
CA GLY A 75 -18.71 13.51 30.27
C GLY A 75 -19.30 14.83 30.77
N CYS A 76 -19.81 15.67 29.85
CA CYS A 76 -20.44 16.95 30.20
C CYS A 76 -21.75 16.80 30.99
N TYR A 77 -22.54 15.76 30.73
CA TYR A 77 -23.82 15.54 31.43
C TYR A 77 -23.63 15.00 32.85
N LYS A 78 -22.70 14.07 33.04
CA LYS A 78 -22.52 13.39 34.33
C LYS A 78 -21.56 14.11 35.27
N VAL A 79 -20.63 14.88 34.72
CA VAL A 79 -19.56 15.50 35.49
C VAL A 79 -19.57 17.00 35.23
N GLY A 80 -20.22 17.75 36.13
CA GLY A 80 -20.24 19.22 36.08
C GLY A 80 -18.84 19.86 36.23
N ASN A 81 -17.81 19.08 36.59
CA ASN A 81 -16.42 19.50 36.66
C ASN A 81 -15.55 18.63 35.73
N LEU A 82 -15.04 19.22 34.65
CA LEU A 82 -14.12 18.57 33.70
C LEU A 82 -12.77 18.13 34.30
N SER A 83 -12.51 18.44 35.58
CA SER A 83 -11.27 18.09 36.29
C SER A 83 -11.27 16.70 36.93
N ASP A 84 -12.40 16.00 36.99
CA ASP A 84 -12.43 14.68 37.63
C ASP A 84 -11.63 13.64 36.83
N ILE A 85 -10.81 12.89 37.56
CA ILE A 85 -9.96 11.80 37.04
C ILE A 85 -10.79 10.76 36.26
N LEU A 86 -12.05 10.52 36.66
CA LEU A 86 -12.97 9.64 35.95
C LEU A 86 -13.27 10.13 34.52
N THR A 87 -13.39 11.44 34.30
CA THR A 87 -13.62 12.02 32.97
C THR A 87 -12.43 11.77 32.06
N TRP A 88 -11.20 11.93 32.58
CA TRP A 88 -9.97 11.64 31.85
C TRP A 88 -9.80 10.15 31.56
N LEU A 89 -10.25 9.27 32.48
CA LEU A 89 -10.21 7.82 32.28
C LEU A 89 -11.05 7.35 31.08
N TYR A 90 -12.16 8.03 30.76
CA TYR A 90 -12.97 7.74 29.58
C TYR A 90 -12.52 8.50 28.32
N ALA A 91 -12.03 9.74 28.48
CA ALA A 91 -11.61 10.57 27.36
C ALA A 91 -10.31 10.06 26.70
N ILE A 92 -9.34 9.61 27.49
CA ILE A 92 -8.02 9.20 26.97
C ILE A 92 -8.14 7.97 26.03
N PRO A 93 -8.82 6.87 26.40
CA PRO A 93 -8.97 5.72 25.50
C PRO A 93 -9.72 6.06 24.21
N GLY A 94 -10.74 6.91 24.27
CA GLY A 94 -11.49 7.37 23.09
C GLY A 94 -10.64 8.21 22.13
N ALA A 95 -9.78 9.08 22.69
CA ALA A 95 -8.83 9.86 21.91
C ALA A 95 -7.78 8.96 21.25
N ILE A 96 -7.19 8.02 22.00
CA ILE A 96 -6.22 7.04 21.46
C ILE A 96 -6.84 6.21 20.34
N PHE A 97 -8.05 5.67 20.55
CA PHE A 97 -8.76 4.88 19.55
C PHE A 97 -9.02 5.67 18.27
N SER A 98 -9.31 6.97 18.40
CA SER A 98 -9.54 7.85 17.26
C SER A 98 -8.26 8.17 16.48
N ILE A 99 -7.16 8.40 17.18
CA ILE A 99 -5.83 8.59 16.55
C ILE A 99 -5.41 7.31 15.82
N VAL A 100 -5.55 6.14 16.44
CA VAL A 100 -5.19 4.84 15.84
C VAL A 100 -6.07 4.52 14.65
N SER A 101 -7.38 4.76 14.74
CA SER A 101 -8.32 4.63 13.63
C SER A 101 -7.93 5.52 12.45
N PHE A 102 -7.53 6.76 12.71
CA PHE A 102 -7.08 7.70 11.69
C PHE A 102 -5.74 7.31 11.04
N GLN A 103 -4.79 6.83 11.84
CA GLN A 103 -3.53 6.29 11.33
C GLN A 103 -3.77 5.06 10.44
N ASN A 104 -4.62 4.13 10.88
CA ASN A 104 -5.00 2.96 10.11
C ASN A 104 -5.77 3.30 8.82
N TYR A 105 -6.50 4.42 8.79
CA TYR A 105 -7.12 4.92 7.57
C TYR A 105 -6.07 5.43 6.56
N SER A 106 -5.01 6.05 7.06
CA SER A 106 -3.99 6.71 6.24
C SER A 106 -2.85 5.79 5.78
N THR A 107 -2.64 4.64 6.44
CA THR A 107 -1.55 3.73 6.08
C THR A 107 -1.83 3.01 4.75
N PRO A 108 -0.95 3.18 3.74
CA PRO A 108 -1.11 2.50 2.46
C PRO A 108 -0.82 1.00 2.61
N ASN A 109 -1.69 0.18 2.01
CA ASN A 109 -1.54 -1.26 1.90
C ASN A 109 -0.23 -1.62 1.16
N GLN A 110 0.36 -2.80 1.46
CA GLN A 110 1.59 -3.28 0.82
C GLN A 110 1.48 -3.30 -0.71
N PHE A 111 0.30 -3.61 -1.26
CA PHE A 111 0.04 -3.55 -2.70
C PHE A 111 0.16 -2.13 -3.26
N GLU A 112 -0.36 -1.13 -2.57
CA GLU A 112 -0.21 0.26 -3.03
C GLU A 112 1.23 0.75 -2.92
N GLN A 113 1.95 0.35 -1.88
CA GLN A 113 3.37 0.67 -1.75
C GLN A 113 4.17 0.11 -2.93
N LYS A 114 3.88 -1.13 -3.35
CA LYS A 114 4.49 -1.74 -4.56
C LYS A 114 4.17 -0.96 -5.83
N HIS A 115 2.92 -0.53 -6.01
CA HIS A 115 2.54 0.27 -7.17
C HIS A 115 3.18 1.66 -7.15
N GLN A 116 3.26 2.32 -5.98
CA GLN A 116 3.94 3.61 -5.81
C GLN A 116 5.45 3.52 -6.03
N GLN A 117 6.08 2.43 -5.60
CA GLN A 117 7.49 2.19 -5.88
C GLN A 117 7.72 2.02 -7.38
N ALA A 118 6.94 1.18 -8.05
CA ALA A 118 7.07 0.99 -9.49
C ALA A 118 6.80 2.27 -10.29
N LEU A 119 5.88 3.13 -9.86
CA LEU A 119 5.66 4.44 -10.49
C LEU A 119 6.88 5.36 -10.36
N ARG A 120 7.59 5.31 -9.23
CA ARG A 120 8.86 6.03 -9.04
C ARG A 120 9.94 5.47 -9.95
N GLU A 121 10.08 4.15 -10.00
CA GLU A 121 11.02 3.49 -10.91
C GLU A 121 10.76 3.85 -12.39
N ILE A 122 9.49 3.88 -12.83
CA ILE A 122 9.13 4.34 -14.19
C ILE A 122 9.53 5.79 -14.41
N ALA A 123 9.31 6.68 -13.43
CA ALA A 123 9.73 8.08 -13.54
C ALA A 123 11.24 8.24 -13.63
N ASP A 124 11.99 7.49 -12.81
CA ASP A 124 13.45 7.51 -12.85
C ASP A 124 13.97 7.02 -14.21
N ILE A 125 13.41 5.93 -14.75
CA ILE A 125 13.78 5.41 -16.07
C ILE A 125 13.45 6.42 -17.19
N LEU A 126 12.28 7.06 -17.15
CA LEU A 126 11.90 8.06 -18.17
C LEU A 126 12.80 9.30 -18.12
N ARG A 127 13.22 9.70 -16.92
CA ARG A 127 14.17 10.79 -16.69
C ARG A 127 15.56 10.46 -17.20
N GLU A 128 16.07 9.25 -16.90
CA GLU A 128 17.35 8.76 -17.43
C GLU A 128 17.37 8.73 -18.96
N ARG A 129 16.23 8.48 -19.59
CA ARG A 129 16.06 8.46 -21.05
C ARG A 129 15.79 9.85 -21.66
N GLY A 130 15.75 10.91 -20.86
CA GLY A 130 15.53 12.29 -21.32
C GLY A 130 14.14 12.54 -21.90
N LYS A 131 13.14 11.73 -21.51
CA LYS A 131 11.74 11.86 -21.93
C LYS A 131 10.89 12.67 -20.94
N GLU A 132 11.43 12.95 -19.75
CA GLU A 132 10.92 13.81 -18.67
C GLU A 132 12.08 14.55 -17.99
#